data_AF-A0A2N1PHN1-F1
#
_entry.id   AF-A0A2N1PHN1-F1
#
_cell.length_a   1.000
_cell.length_b   1.000
_cell.length_c   1.000
_cell.angle_alpha   90.00
_cell.angle_beta   90.00
_cell.angle_gamma   90.00
#
_symmetry.space_group_name_H-M   'P 1'
#
loop_
_entity.id
_entity.type
_entity.pdbx_description
1 polymer ?
#
loop_
_entity_poly.entity_id
_entity_poly.type
_entity_poly.pdbx_seq_one_letter_code
_entity_poly.pdbx_strand_id
1 'polypeptide(L)'
;YAVSSISSTFQVYIKPETIVGNDDDIVMISYQFEQDAILYQMGQDFNPEGIKIYVVYRNGDVEVLDGKDVATLFDDGGYEPLGEDGFNNQISYTVNFTYENFEGPEITVYVSGGERPISTKDANFFDWILVIPVAFIMNFFATIFGNNFALGILFTTIVVRTLAWPIYAKSNDMSIKMNLAQPDMQRVQAKYATRKDPQSQQQMQMEMMQVYKKHGINVLGCLFPFLQMPIFIAMFGVVRRITVEGGMYASGVANTNFLGINLANQQDGIIGMVLAGLVGATMFILQKISMKKPSYAKNTAKHNPNPQAEQTEKTMKFVSYFMVVMMAFASYQSNALALYWIFGNIYSLGQTM
;
A
#
# COMPACT_ATOMS: atom_id res chain seq x y z
N TYR A 1 7.31 -9.60 9.30
CA TYR A 1 8.39 -10.26 10.06
C TYR A 1 8.76 -11.52 9.29
N ALA A 2 9.89 -11.52 8.58
CA ALA A 2 10.35 -12.71 7.86
C ALA A 2 11.04 -13.64 8.87
N VAL A 3 10.52 -14.86 9.04
CA VAL A 3 11.14 -15.89 9.87
C VAL A 3 12.35 -16.43 9.11
N SER A 4 13.54 -15.96 9.48
CA SER A 4 14.83 -16.40 8.93
C SER A 4 15.45 -17.48 9.81
N SER A 5 14.81 -18.65 9.94
CA SER A 5 15.46 -19.89 10.40
C SER A 5 14.44 -21.02 10.45
N ILE A 6 14.62 -22.03 9.61
CA ILE A 6 13.90 -23.30 9.71
C ILE A 6 14.48 -24.05 10.92
N SER A 7 13.64 -24.37 11.89
CA SER A 7 13.96 -25.29 12.98
C SER A 7 13.62 -26.71 12.52
N SER A 8 14.64 -27.55 12.34
CA SER A 8 14.44 -28.96 12.01
C SER A 8 14.19 -29.76 13.28
N THR A 9 13.03 -30.41 13.36
CA THR A 9 12.74 -31.41 14.40
C THR A 9 12.89 -32.79 13.77
N PHE A 10 13.73 -33.66 14.34
CA PHE A 10 13.82 -35.06 13.93
C PHE A 10 13.21 -35.95 15.02
N GLN A 11 12.40 -36.92 14.61
CA GLN A 11 11.93 -37.99 15.48
C GLN A 11 12.71 -39.26 15.16
N VAL A 12 13.30 -39.88 16.19
CA VAL A 12 14.04 -41.13 16.07
C VAL A 12 13.08 -42.28 16.29
N TYR A 13 12.82 -43.07 15.26
CA TYR A 13 12.05 -44.31 15.38
C TYR A 13 12.98 -45.46 15.80
N ILE A 14 12.73 -46.05 16.98
CA ILE A 14 13.45 -47.23 17.45
C ILE A 14 12.67 -48.46 16.99
N LYS A 15 13.22 -49.25 16.06
CA LYS A 15 12.64 -50.52 15.62
C LYS A 15 12.81 -51.57 16.74
N PRO A 16 11.73 -52.05 17.40
CA PRO A 16 11.85 -53.14 18.36
C PRO A 16 12.16 -54.46 17.65
N GLU A 17 12.98 -55.33 18.27
CA GLU A 17 13.30 -56.67 17.73
C GLU A 17 12.08 -57.61 17.70
N THR A 18 11.02 -57.29 18.43
CA THR A 18 9.74 -58.02 18.44
C THR A 18 8.60 -57.10 18.01
N ILE A 19 7.98 -57.46 16.88
CA ILE A 19 6.86 -56.74 16.29
C ILE A 19 5.57 -57.29 16.92
N VAL A 20 4.84 -56.47 17.67
CA VAL A 20 3.48 -56.78 18.15
C VAL A 20 2.53 -55.88 17.38
N GLY A 21 1.70 -56.45 16.49
CA GLY A 21 0.81 -55.71 15.59
C GLY A 21 0.85 -56.28 14.16
N ASN A 22 0.11 -55.66 13.24
CA ASN A 22 0.20 -56.00 11.81
C ASN A 22 1.38 -55.24 11.18
N ASP A 23 2.00 -55.83 10.16
CA ASP A 23 3.15 -55.22 9.46
C ASP A 23 2.79 -53.90 8.76
N ASP A 24 1.53 -53.79 8.32
CA ASP A 24 0.96 -52.61 7.63
C ASP A 24 0.46 -51.52 8.61
N ASP A 25 0.69 -51.68 9.92
CA ASP A 25 0.30 -50.63 10.89
C ASP A 25 1.19 -49.39 10.70
N ILE A 26 0.57 -48.21 10.58
CA ILE A 26 1.27 -46.93 10.56
C ILE A 26 1.81 -46.63 11.98
N VAL A 27 3.11 -46.34 12.08
CA VAL A 27 3.80 -46.11 13.37
C VAL A 27 4.35 -44.71 13.53
N MET A 28 4.54 -43.98 12.44
CA MET A 28 4.97 -42.58 12.44
C MET A 28 4.55 -41.92 11.12
N ILE A 29 4.14 -40.65 11.21
CA ILE A 29 3.99 -39.76 10.06
C ILE A 29 4.86 -38.54 10.28
N SER A 30 5.65 -38.17 9.27
CA SER A 30 6.51 -37.00 9.29
C SER A 30 6.18 -36.07 8.12
N TYR A 31 6.12 -34.77 8.40
CA TYR A 31 5.83 -33.74 7.42
C TYR A 31 7.10 -32.97 7.08
N GLN A 32 7.36 -32.81 5.79
CA GLN A 32 8.38 -31.90 5.27
C GLN A 32 7.69 -30.77 4.52
N PHE A 33 7.81 -29.57 5.06
CA PHE A 33 7.27 -28.36 4.46
C PHE A 33 8.35 -27.66 3.62
N GLU A 34 7.99 -27.25 2.41
CA GLU A 34 8.76 -26.24 1.68
C GLU A 34 8.44 -24.85 2.23
N GLN A 35 9.39 -23.91 2.16
CA GLN A 35 9.25 -22.58 2.78
C GLN A 35 7.99 -21.82 2.29
N ASP A 36 7.59 -22.06 1.04
CA ASP A 36 6.42 -21.45 0.42
C ASP A 36 5.10 -22.08 0.87
N ALA A 37 5.11 -23.31 1.44
CA ALA A 37 3.94 -24.03 1.94
C ALA A 37 3.55 -23.68 3.39
N ILE A 38 4.31 -22.79 4.05
CA ILE A 38 4.15 -22.45 5.48
C ILE A 38 3.57 -21.04 5.68
N LEU A 39 3.60 -20.19 4.66
CA LEU A 39 3.22 -18.78 4.76
C LEU A 39 1.95 -18.47 3.99
N TYR A 40 0.83 -18.41 4.71
CA TYR A 40 -0.46 -17.96 4.18
C TYR A 40 -0.63 -16.46 4.42
N GLN A 41 -0.89 -15.70 3.35
CA GLN A 41 -1.31 -14.30 3.43
C GLN A 41 -2.79 -14.21 3.81
N MET A 42 -3.22 -13.08 4.37
CA MET A 42 -4.64 -12.79 4.59
C MET A 42 -5.43 -12.99 3.28
N GLY A 43 -6.51 -13.78 3.33
CA GLY A 43 -7.38 -14.04 2.17
C GLY A 43 -7.06 -15.32 1.39
N GLN A 44 -6.01 -16.06 1.77
CA GLN A 44 -5.69 -17.36 1.16
C GLN A 44 -6.26 -18.53 1.96
N ASP A 45 -6.67 -19.57 1.24
CA ASP A 45 -7.04 -20.86 1.80
C ASP A 45 -5.77 -21.68 2.12
N PHE A 46 -5.94 -22.74 2.92
CA PHE A 46 -4.86 -23.70 3.14
C PHE A 46 -4.50 -24.38 1.81
N ASN A 47 -3.21 -24.38 1.45
CA ASN A 47 -2.71 -25.05 0.25
C ASN A 47 -1.56 -25.99 0.61
N PRO A 48 -1.84 -27.29 0.77
CA PRO A 48 -0.82 -28.29 1.09
C PRO A 48 0.02 -28.74 -0.11
N GLU A 49 -0.18 -28.17 -1.31
CA GLU A 49 0.68 -28.48 -2.46
C GLU A 49 2.15 -28.20 -2.12
N GLY A 50 3.01 -29.23 -2.28
CA GLY A 50 4.43 -29.15 -1.97
C GLY A 50 4.82 -29.69 -0.59
N ILE A 51 3.85 -30.02 0.27
CA ILE A 51 4.12 -30.79 1.50
C ILE A 51 4.46 -32.23 1.10
N LYS A 52 5.59 -32.73 1.60
CA LYS A 52 5.94 -34.16 1.50
C LYS A 52 5.61 -34.86 2.80
N ILE A 53 4.91 -35.98 2.71
CA ILE A 53 4.50 -36.76 3.86
C ILE A 53 5.19 -38.11 3.81
N TYR A 54 5.90 -38.44 4.87
CA TYR A 54 6.57 -39.72 5.05
C TYR A 54 5.75 -40.56 6.00
N VAL A 55 5.10 -41.60 5.48
CA VAL A 55 4.35 -42.59 6.25
C VAL A 55 5.27 -43.76 6.53
N VAL A 56 5.57 -43.99 7.80
CA VAL A 56 6.43 -45.09 8.24
C VAL A 56 5.55 -46.21 8.77
N TYR A 57 5.68 -47.38 8.16
CA TYR A 57 5.00 -48.60 8.56
C TYR A 57 5.80 -49.39 9.59
N ARG A 58 5.12 -50.24 10.34
CA ARG A 58 5.71 -51.03 11.43
C ARG A 58 6.83 -51.96 10.94
N ASN A 59 6.71 -52.47 9.72
CA ASN A 59 7.74 -53.29 9.07
C ASN A 59 9.05 -52.51 8.76
N GLY A 60 8.99 -51.18 8.77
CA GLY A 60 10.08 -50.26 8.47
C GLY A 60 10.05 -49.69 7.05
N ASP A 61 9.05 -50.03 6.25
CA ASP A 61 8.82 -49.43 4.94
C ASP A 61 8.37 -47.98 5.11
N VAL A 62 8.79 -47.14 4.17
CA VAL A 62 8.45 -45.72 4.14
C VAL A 62 7.78 -45.42 2.82
N GLU A 63 6.52 -45.03 2.88
CA GLU A 63 5.79 -44.48 1.75
C GLU A 63 5.91 -42.95 1.76
N VAL A 64 6.16 -42.38 0.58
CA VAL A 64 6.26 -40.94 0.40
C VAL A 64 5.06 -40.50 -0.40
N LEU A 65 4.21 -39.69 0.23
CA LEU A 65 3.07 -39.05 -0.43
C LEU A 65 3.52 -37.64 -0.85
N ASP A 66 3.48 -37.40 -2.16
CA ASP A 66 3.77 -36.11 -2.77
C ASP A 66 2.79 -35.76 -3.88
N GLY A 67 2.77 -34.49 -4.27
CA GLY A 67 1.93 -33.99 -5.37
C GLY A 67 0.52 -33.55 -4.93
N LYS A 68 -0.40 -33.50 -5.90
CA LYS A 68 -1.72 -32.86 -5.74
C LYS A 68 -2.68 -33.65 -4.87
N ASP A 69 -2.53 -34.96 -4.83
CA ASP A 69 -3.43 -35.85 -4.08
C ASP A 69 -3.23 -35.71 -2.56
N VAL A 70 -2.07 -35.20 -2.13
CA VAL A 70 -1.78 -34.84 -0.73
C VAL A 70 -2.81 -33.84 -0.19
N ALA A 71 -3.36 -32.97 -1.03
CA ALA A 71 -4.36 -32.00 -0.58
C ALA A 71 -5.65 -32.64 -0.07
N THR A 72 -6.01 -33.81 -0.59
CA THR A 72 -7.21 -34.54 -0.16
C THR A 72 -7.08 -35.17 1.22
N LEU A 73 -5.86 -35.24 1.75
CA LEU A 73 -5.55 -35.80 3.07
C LEU A 73 -5.70 -34.78 4.18
N PHE A 74 -5.93 -33.51 3.84
CA PHE A 74 -6.12 -32.42 4.79
C PHE A 74 -7.56 -31.91 4.74
N ASP A 75 -8.16 -31.76 5.92
CA ASP A 75 -9.46 -31.12 6.12
C ASP A 75 -9.25 -29.86 6.96
N ASP A 76 -9.50 -28.70 6.40
CA ASP A 76 -9.39 -27.41 7.09
C ASP A 76 -10.64 -27.03 7.90
N GLY A 77 -11.62 -27.94 7.99
CA GLY A 77 -12.87 -27.74 8.69
C GLY A 77 -13.81 -26.73 8.00
N GLY A 78 -13.59 -26.47 6.70
CA GLY A 78 -14.34 -25.48 5.94
C GLY A 78 -13.93 -24.06 6.26
N TYR A 79 -12.64 -23.83 6.51
CA TYR A 79 -12.12 -22.49 6.77
C TYR A 79 -12.28 -21.61 5.53
N GLU A 80 -13.12 -20.59 5.63
CA GLU A 80 -13.28 -19.56 4.60
C GLU A 80 -12.68 -18.23 5.07
N PRO A 81 -11.64 -17.70 4.39
CA PRO A 81 -11.08 -16.38 4.68
C PRO A 81 -12.09 -15.24 4.51
N LEU A 82 -13.11 -15.45 3.66
CA LEU A 82 -14.15 -14.48 3.32
C LEU A 82 -15.57 -15.10 3.42
N GLY A 83 -15.99 -15.36 4.65
CA GLY A 83 -17.33 -15.88 4.97
C GLY A 83 -18.48 -14.90 4.67
N GLU A 84 -19.72 -15.26 5.03
CA GLU A 84 -20.92 -14.44 4.75
C GLU A 84 -20.88 -13.03 5.37
N ASP A 85 -20.30 -12.90 6.57
CA ASP A 85 -20.16 -11.63 7.29
C ASP A 85 -18.89 -10.84 6.93
N GLY A 86 -18.10 -11.33 5.96
CA GLY A 86 -16.90 -10.68 5.45
C GLY A 86 -15.59 -11.32 5.89
N PHE A 87 -14.51 -10.52 5.99
CA PHE A 87 -13.17 -11.05 6.22
C PHE A 87 -13.04 -11.68 7.62
N ASN A 88 -12.65 -12.95 7.67
CA ASN A 88 -12.45 -13.67 8.92
C ASN A 88 -11.09 -13.30 9.52
N ASN A 89 -11.09 -12.48 10.58
CA ASN A 89 -9.89 -11.98 11.26
C ASN A 89 -9.31 -12.98 12.28
N GLN A 90 -9.59 -14.28 12.13
CA GLN A 90 -8.99 -15.33 12.95
C GLN A 90 -7.48 -15.37 12.69
N ILE A 91 -6.71 -15.41 13.78
CA ILE A 91 -5.24 -15.48 13.75
C ILE A 91 -4.73 -16.92 13.49
N SER A 92 -5.61 -17.91 13.59
CA SER A 92 -5.32 -19.31 13.30
C SER A 92 -6.59 -20.13 13.11
N TYR A 93 -6.48 -21.24 12.38
CA TYR A 93 -7.49 -22.29 12.24
C TYR A 93 -6.82 -23.67 12.32
N THR A 94 -7.61 -24.72 12.51
CA THR A 94 -7.11 -26.09 12.65
C THR A 94 -7.30 -26.84 11.34
N VAL A 95 -6.26 -27.56 10.91
CA VAL A 95 -6.31 -28.49 9.80
C VAL A 95 -6.06 -29.90 10.34
N ASN A 96 -6.95 -30.82 9.98
CA ASN A 96 -6.86 -32.23 10.34
C ASN A 96 -6.21 -33.01 9.20
N PHE A 97 -5.32 -33.93 9.54
CA PHE A 97 -4.74 -34.86 8.57
C PHE A 97 -5.36 -36.24 8.74
N THR A 98 -5.78 -36.88 7.65
CA THR A 98 -6.30 -38.24 7.66
C THR A 98 -5.72 -39.04 6.50
N TYR A 99 -5.16 -40.21 6.81
CA TYR A 99 -4.66 -41.16 5.82
C TYR A 99 -5.03 -42.57 6.23
N GLU A 100 -5.79 -43.26 5.38
CA GLU A 100 -6.36 -44.58 5.67
C GLU A 100 -7.09 -44.63 7.03
N ASN A 101 -6.57 -45.40 8.00
CA ASN A 101 -7.12 -45.51 9.35
C ASN A 101 -6.37 -44.65 10.38
N PHE A 102 -5.44 -43.82 9.93
CA PHE A 102 -4.65 -42.93 10.78
C PHE A 102 -5.22 -41.52 10.78
N GLU A 103 -5.66 -41.07 11.95
CA GLU A 103 -5.97 -39.68 12.22
C GLU A 103 -4.71 -39.01 12.79
N GLY A 104 -4.15 -38.07 12.03
CA GLY A 104 -2.97 -37.31 12.44
C GLY A 104 -3.28 -36.25 13.49
N PRO A 105 -2.24 -35.68 14.13
CA PRO A 105 -2.43 -34.57 15.06
C PRO A 105 -3.04 -33.35 14.36
N GLU A 106 -3.90 -32.63 15.08
CA GLU A 106 -4.42 -31.33 14.66
C GLU A 106 -3.26 -30.35 14.38
N ILE A 107 -3.21 -29.79 13.17
CA ILE A 107 -2.22 -28.79 12.77
C ILE A 107 -2.85 -27.41 12.89
N THR A 108 -2.35 -26.57 13.79
CA THR A 108 -2.76 -25.16 13.84
C THR A 108 -2.06 -24.38 12.72
N VAL A 109 -2.83 -23.93 11.74
CA VAL A 109 -2.36 -22.99 10.71
C VAL A 109 -2.56 -21.58 11.23
N TYR A 110 -1.48 -20.78 11.27
CA TYR A 110 -1.54 -19.37 11.65
C TYR A 110 -1.68 -18.51 10.41
N VAL A 111 -2.69 -17.63 10.40
CA VAL A 111 -2.87 -16.64 9.35
C VAL A 111 -1.86 -15.53 9.61
N SER A 112 -0.81 -15.45 8.79
CA SER A 112 0.21 -14.43 8.95
C SER A 112 -0.33 -13.07 8.51
N GLY A 113 0.10 -11.99 9.18
CA GLY A 113 -0.40 -10.64 8.91
C GLY A 113 -0.31 -10.23 7.44
N GLY A 114 -1.25 -9.41 6.97
CA GLY A 114 -1.34 -9.02 5.57
C GLY A 114 -2.34 -7.86 5.37
N GLU A 115 -2.77 -7.66 4.13
CA GLU A 115 -3.80 -6.68 3.78
C GLU A 115 -5.14 -7.38 3.61
N ARG A 116 -6.21 -6.83 4.20
CA ARG A 116 -7.55 -7.40 4.02
C ARG A 116 -7.96 -7.34 2.54
N PRO A 117 -8.54 -8.39 1.96
CA PRO A 117 -9.04 -8.38 0.59
C PRO A 117 -10.11 -7.29 0.38
N ILE A 118 -10.31 -6.87 -0.87
CA ILE A 118 -11.43 -5.98 -1.22
C ILE A 118 -12.68 -6.83 -1.33
N SER A 119 -13.70 -6.56 -0.52
CA SER A 119 -14.98 -7.28 -0.53
C SER A 119 -16.13 -6.32 -0.27
N THR A 120 -17.32 -6.63 -0.78
CA THR A 120 -18.56 -5.92 -0.47
C THR A 120 -19.17 -6.34 0.87
N LYS A 121 -18.79 -7.51 1.40
CA LYS A 121 -19.40 -8.10 2.60
C LYS A 121 -19.05 -7.32 3.88
N ASP A 122 -17.79 -6.90 4.03
CA ASP A 122 -17.27 -6.08 5.14
C ASP A 122 -16.92 -4.64 4.72
N ALA A 123 -17.42 -4.18 3.57
CA ALA A 123 -17.13 -2.85 3.06
C ALA A 123 -17.72 -1.77 3.97
N ASN A 124 -16.87 -0.88 4.46
CA ASN A 124 -17.32 0.31 5.15
C ASN A 124 -17.75 1.41 4.16
N PHE A 125 -18.30 2.52 4.68
CA PHE A 125 -18.74 3.66 3.87
C PHE A 125 -17.66 4.20 2.91
N PHE A 126 -16.40 4.24 3.36
CA PHE A 126 -15.29 4.70 2.53
C PHE A 126 -14.95 3.69 1.42
N ASP A 127 -14.99 2.40 1.74
CA ASP A 127 -14.78 1.34 0.76
C ASP A 127 -15.83 1.41 -0.36
N TRP A 128 -17.11 1.60 0.01
CA TRP A 128 -18.22 1.71 -0.93
C TRP A 128 -18.11 2.92 -1.88
N ILE A 129 -17.70 4.08 -1.37
CA ILE A 129 -17.71 5.32 -2.15
C ILE A 129 -16.43 5.46 -2.99
N LEU A 130 -15.29 5.00 -2.50
CA LEU A 130 -14.00 5.26 -3.16
C LEU A 130 -13.25 3.99 -3.52
N VAL A 131 -13.02 3.05 -2.58
CA VAL A 131 -12.13 1.90 -2.84
C VAL A 131 -12.72 0.96 -3.90
N ILE A 132 -13.98 0.53 -3.74
CA ILE A 132 -14.63 -0.42 -4.64
C ILE A 132 -14.79 0.16 -6.06
N PRO A 133 -15.27 1.41 -6.25
CA PRO A 133 -15.34 2.01 -7.59
C PRO A 133 -13.97 2.15 -8.26
N VAL A 134 -12.94 2.55 -7.51
CA VAL A 134 -11.57 2.66 -8.04
C VAL A 134 -11.02 1.28 -8.39
N ALA A 135 -11.25 0.26 -7.56
CA ALA A 135 -10.87 -1.13 -7.84
C ALA A 135 -11.57 -1.67 -9.09
N PHE A 136 -12.85 -1.33 -9.28
CA PHE A 136 -13.60 -1.69 -10.48
C PHE A 136 -12.97 -1.08 -11.74
N ILE A 137 -12.63 0.22 -11.72
CA ILE A 137 -11.95 0.88 -12.85
C ILE A 137 -10.61 0.20 -13.14
N MET A 138 -9.86 -0.15 -12.10
CA MET A 138 -8.58 -0.85 -12.23
C MET A 138 -8.72 -2.22 -12.85
N ASN A 139 -9.67 -3.01 -12.36
CA ASN A 139 -10.00 -4.30 -12.92
C ASN A 139 -10.42 -4.19 -14.39
N PHE A 140 -11.28 -3.22 -14.72
CA PHE A 140 -11.74 -2.99 -16.08
C PHE A 140 -10.57 -2.75 -17.05
N PHE A 141 -9.63 -1.87 -16.70
CA PHE A 141 -8.47 -1.66 -17.56
C PHE A 141 -7.50 -2.84 -17.55
N ALA A 142 -7.22 -3.44 -16.38
CA ALA A 142 -6.30 -4.57 -16.30
C ALA A 142 -6.78 -5.74 -17.18
N THR A 143 -8.06 -6.09 -17.10
CA THR A 143 -8.68 -7.17 -17.90
C THR A 143 -8.63 -6.88 -19.40
N ILE A 144 -8.88 -5.64 -19.83
CA ILE A 144 -8.72 -5.23 -21.24
C ILE A 144 -7.29 -5.48 -21.74
N PHE A 145 -6.29 -5.28 -20.89
CA PHE A 145 -4.89 -5.47 -21.23
C PHE A 145 -4.32 -6.84 -20.83
N GLY A 146 -5.16 -7.89 -20.80
CA GLY A 146 -4.71 -9.25 -20.51
C GLY A 146 -4.36 -9.46 -19.04
N ASN A 147 -5.22 -8.98 -18.16
CA ASN A 147 -5.09 -8.98 -16.70
C ASN A 147 -3.82 -8.27 -16.18
N ASN A 148 -3.28 -7.32 -16.95
CA ASN A 148 -2.04 -6.62 -16.64
C ASN A 148 -2.25 -5.55 -15.55
N PHE A 149 -1.72 -5.83 -14.37
CA PHE A 149 -1.89 -4.96 -13.21
C PHE A 149 -1.26 -3.58 -13.39
N ALA A 150 -0.09 -3.49 -14.02
CA ALA A 150 0.60 -2.21 -14.25
C ALA A 150 -0.21 -1.26 -15.12
N LEU A 151 -0.80 -1.79 -16.20
CA LEU A 151 -1.66 -1.02 -17.10
C LEU A 151 -2.97 -0.67 -16.40
N GLY A 152 -3.52 -1.56 -15.58
CA GLY A 152 -4.62 -1.25 -14.67
C GLY A 152 -4.31 -0.02 -13.80
N ILE A 153 -3.15 0.02 -13.15
CA ILE A 153 -2.71 1.16 -12.33
C ILE A 153 -2.57 2.42 -13.19
N LEU A 154 -1.93 2.35 -14.35
CA LEU A 154 -1.70 3.49 -15.24
C LEU A 154 -3.01 4.17 -15.65
N PHE A 155 -3.92 3.41 -16.26
CA PHE A 155 -5.17 3.95 -16.79
C PHE A 155 -6.12 4.40 -15.68
N THR A 156 -6.18 3.67 -14.57
CA THR A 156 -6.94 4.11 -13.40
C THR A 156 -6.42 5.42 -12.85
N THR A 157 -5.09 5.57 -12.77
CA THR A 157 -4.47 6.82 -12.32
C THR A 157 -4.87 7.98 -13.23
N ILE A 158 -4.81 7.78 -14.55
CA ILE A 158 -5.24 8.79 -15.53
C ILE A 158 -6.72 9.15 -15.33
N VAL A 159 -7.61 8.16 -15.23
CA VAL A 159 -9.06 8.40 -15.08
C VAL A 159 -9.37 9.12 -13.77
N VAL A 160 -8.86 8.63 -12.64
CA VAL A 160 -9.09 9.24 -11.32
C VAL A 160 -8.56 10.67 -11.29
N ARG A 161 -7.36 10.92 -11.83
CA ARG A 161 -6.77 12.25 -11.94
C ARG A 161 -7.60 13.19 -12.81
N THR A 162 -8.14 12.67 -13.92
CA THR A 162 -8.99 13.44 -14.84
C THR A 162 -10.32 13.80 -14.18
N LEU A 163 -10.97 12.86 -13.48
CA LEU A 163 -12.22 13.12 -12.75
C LEU A 163 -12.02 14.11 -11.61
N ALA A 164 -10.88 14.03 -10.92
CA ALA A 164 -10.51 14.96 -9.86
C ALA A 164 -9.87 16.27 -10.37
N TRP A 165 -9.73 16.44 -11.69
CA TRP A 165 -9.15 17.65 -12.30
C TRP A 165 -9.74 18.97 -11.79
N PRO A 166 -11.07 19.12 -11.60
CA PRO A 166 -11.64 20.37 -11.10
C PRO A 166 -11.12 20.74 -9.71
N ILE A 167 -10.83 19.75 -8.86
CA ILE A 167 -10.26 19.93 -7.53
C ILE A 167 -8.82 20.43 -7.66
N TYR A 168 -8.02 19.76 -8.50
CA TYR A 168 -6.62 20.15 -8.76
C TYR A 168 -6.52 21.56 -9.36
N ALA A 169 -7.37 21.90 -10.32
CA ALA A 169 -7.41 23.20 -10.95
C ALA A 169 -7.70 24.32 -9.94
N LYS A 170 -8.69 24.12 -9.04
CA LYS A 170 -8.98 25.07 -7.95
C LYS A 170 -7.82 25.22 -6.97
N SER A 171 -7.16 24.11 -6.61
CA SER A 171 -5.98 24.13 -5.74
C SER A 171 -4.80 24.90 -6.36
N ASN A 172 -4.60 24.74 -7.67
CA ASN A 172 -3.58 25.46 -8.42
C ASN A 172 -3.90 26.96 -8.56
N ASP A 173 -5.14 27.32 -8.89
CA ASP A 173 -5.59 28.72 -8.92
C ASP A 173 -5.36 29.42 -7.58
N MET A 174 -5.66 28.75 -6.46
CA MET A 174 -5.39 29.27 -5.13
C MET A 174 -3.89 29.52 -4.89
N SER A 175 -3.05 28.59 -5.31
CA SER A 175 -1.59 28.71 -5.20
C SER A 175 -1.06 29.90 -6.01
N ILE A 176 -1.60 30.12 -7.22
CA ILE A 176 -1.25 31.26 -8.07
C ILE A 176 -1.67 32.58 -7.39
N LYS A 177 -2.90 32.67 -6.88
CA LYS A 177 -3.38 33.85 -6.14
C LYS A 177 -2.53 34.14 -4.91
N MET A 178 -2.13 33.11 -4.16
CA MET A 178 -1.24 33.28 -3.01
C MET A 178 0.14 33.83 -3.44
N ASN A 179 0.68 33.35 -4.56
CA ASN A 179 1.92 33.88 -5.14
C ASN A 179 1.76 35.34 -5.59
N LEU A 180 0.61 35.75 -6.10
CA LEU A 180 0.30 37.15 -6.47
C LEU A 180 0.10 38.05 -5.24
N ALA A 181 -0.42 37.50 -4.14
CA ALA A 181 -0.63 38.22 -2.88
C ALA A 181 0.66 38.41 -2.06
N GLN A 182 1.71 37.62 -2.32
CA GLN A 182 3.00 37.72 -1.60
C GLN A 182 3.56 39.14 -1.40
N PRO A 183 3.65 40.02 -2.42
CA PRO A 183 4.15 41.38 -2.22
C PRO A 183 3.31 42.21 -1.26
N ASP A 184 1.97 42.13 -1.34
CA ASP A 184 1.07 42.84 -0.43
C ASP A 184 1.19 42.29 1.00
N MET A 185 1.31 40.97 1.15
CA MET A 185 1.55 40.32 2.44
C MET A 185 2.88 40.76 3.07
N GLN A 186 3.95 40.81 2.28
CA GLN A 186 5.27 41.27 2.75
C GLN A 186 5.21 42.73 3.22
N ARG A 187 4.45 43.58 2.52
CA ARG A 187 4.24 44.98 2.92
C ARG A 187 3.53 45.11 4.27
N VAL A 188 2.48 44.33 4.50
CA VAL A 188 1.78 44.29 5.80
C VAL A 188 2.74 43.79 6.89
N GLN A 189 3.44 42.68 6.66
CA GLN A 189 4.38 42.16 7.66
C GLN A 189 5.50 43.15 7.99
N ALA A 190 6.05 43.86 6.99
CA ALA A 190 7.07 44.89 7.20
C ALA A 190 6.54 46.08 8.03
N LYS A 191 5.27 46.48 7.83
CA LYS A 191 4.61 47.55 8.60
C LYS A 191 4.53 47.24 10.10
N TYR A 192 4.42 45.97 10.47
CA TYR A 192 4.28 45.51 11.86
C TYR A 192 5.55 44.86 12.44
N ALA A 193 6.64 44.75 11.69
CA ALA A 193 7.83 43.98 12.09
C ALA A 193 8.46 44.42 13.43
N THR A 194 8.36 45.69 13.79
CA THR A 194 8.89 46.23 15.05
C THR A 194 7.87 46.25 16.20
N ARG A 195 6.60 45.90 15.94
CA ARG A 195 5.50 45.96 16.90
C ARG A 195 5.17 44.56 17.41
N LYS A 196 5.42 44.31 18.70
CA LYS A 196 5.22 43.00 19.33
C LYS A 196 4.00 42.92 20.25
N ASP A 197 3.33 44.04 20.48
CA ASP A 197 2.15 44.10 21.36
C ASP A 197 0.97 43.28 20.79
N PRO A 198 0.13 42.68 21.67
CA PRO A 198 -0.99 41.85 21.24
C PRO A 198 -1.98 42.56 20.30
N GLN A 199 -2.19 43.86 20.51
CA GLN A 199 -3.09 44.65 19.68
C GLN A 199 -2.54 44.83 18.25
N SER A 200 -1.25 45.15 18.11
CA SER A 200 -0.60 45.24 16.81
C SER A 200 -0.60 43.91 16.06
N GLN A 201 -0.45 42.77 16.75
CA GLN A 201 -0.55 41.46 16.12
C GLN A 201 -1.98 41.17 15.63
N GLN A 202 -3.01 41.54 16.39
CA GLN A 202 -4.41 41.43 15.95
C GLN A 202 -4.67 42.31 14.72
N GLN A 203 -4.17 43.55 14.71
CA GLN A 203 -4.28 44.44 13.55
C GLN A 203 -3.56 43.88 12.32
N MET A 204 -2.36 43.33 12.50
CA MET A 204 -1.62 42.66 11.43
C MET A 204 -2.44 41.51 10.83
N GLN A 205 -3.05 40.66 11.65
CA GLN A 205 -3.90 39.56 11.18
C GLN A 205 -5.12 40.07 10.40
N MET A 206 -5.76 41.15 10.87
CA MET A 206 -6.87 41.78 10.15
C MET A 206 -6.45 42.36 8.79
N GLU A 207 -5.32 43.07 8.71
CA GLU A 207 -4.80 43.58 7.43
C GLU A 207 -4.39 42.45 6.48
N MET A 208 -3.79 41.37 7.00
CA MET A 208 -3.50 40.17 6.20
C MET A 208 -4.78 39.54 5.62
N MET A 209 -5.85 39.48 6.41
CA MET A 209 -7.16 38.99 5.94
C MET A 209 -7.76 39.91 4.86
N GLN A 210 -7.56 41.22 4.96
CA GLN A 210 -7.97 42.16 3.91
C GLN A 210 -7.18 41.94 2.61
N VAL A 211 -5.87 41.65 2.71
CA VAL A 211 -5.05 41.27 1.54
C VAL A 211 -5.60 39.98 0.91
N TYR A 212 -5.90 38.95 1.70
CA TYR A 212 -6.50 37.73 1.16
C TYR A 212 -7.84 37.99 0.44
N LYS A 213 -8.72 38.79 1.05
CA LYS A 213 -9.99 39.18 0.41
C LYS A 213 -9.78 39.96 -0.89
N LYS A 214 -8.83 40.90 -0.92
CA LYS A 214 -8.48 41.70 -2.11
C LYS A 214 -8.03 40.82 -3.28
N HIS A 215 -7.30 39.74 -3.00
CA HIS A 215 -6.82 38.79 -4.02
C HIS A 215 -7.79 37.62 -4.27
N GLY A 216 -8.99 37.65 -3.69
CA GLY A 216 -9.99 36.58 -3.86
C GLY A 216 -9.56 35.23 -3.28
N ILE A 217 -8.68 35.25 -2.28
CA ILE A 217 -8.19 34.06 -1.56
C ILE A 217 -9.19 33.75 -0.45
N ASN A 218 -9.85 32.59 -0.56
CA ASN A 218 -10.73 32.08 0.50
C ASN A 218 -9.90 31.25 1.50
N VAL A 219 -10.12 31.43 2.79
CA VAL A 219 -9.50 30.63 3.86
C VAL A 219 -9.99 29.17 3.84
N LEU A 220 -11.20 28.89 3.35
CA LEU A 220 -11.60 27.50 3.05
C LEU A 220 -10.87 26.97 1.80
N GLY A 221 -10.36 27.87 0.96
CA GLY A 221 -9.54 27.60 -0.22
C GLY A 221 -8.22 26.89 0.09
N CYS A 222 -7.61 27.15 1.25
CA CYS A 222 -6.39 26.46 1.66
C CYS A 222 -6.61 25.02 2.17
N LEU A 223 -7.86 24.55 2.27
CA LEU A 223 -8.16 23.14 2.55
C LEU A 223 -8.22 22.27 1.27
N PHE A 224 -8.33 22.88 0.09
CA PHE A 224 -8.43 22.13 -1.18
C PHE A 224 -7.27 21.16 -1.45
N PRO A 225 -6.00 21.48 -1.13
CA PRO A 225 -4.92 20.50 -1.25
C PRO A 225 -5.16 19.21 -0.45
N PHE A 226 -5.85 19.30 0.70
CA PHE A 226 -6.17 18.14 1.53
C PHE A 226 -7.33 17.31 0.96
N LEU A 227 -8.16 17.88 0.06
CA LEU A 227 -9.23 17.15 -0.61
C LEU A 227 -8.68 16.05 -1.55
N GLN A 228 -7.38 16.07 -1.86
CA GLN A 228 -6.70 14.99 -2.56
C GLN A 228 -6.45 13.76 -1.67
N MET A 229 -6.37 13.92 -0.35
CA MET A 229 -6.01 12.83 0.57
C MET A 229 -6.98 11.63 0.49
N PRO A 230 -8.32 11.80 0.45
CA PRO A 230 -9.24 10.67 0.28
C PRO A 230 -8.99 9.87 -1.00
N ILE A 231 -8.68 10.53 -2.11
CA ILE A 231 -8.37 9.88 -3.39
C ILE A 231 -7.09 9.07 -3.27
N PHE A 232 -6.07 9.64 -2.61
CA PHE A 232 -4.83 8.93 -2.33
C PHE A 232 -5.06 7.71 -1.45
N ILE A 233 -5.79 7.84 -0.34
CA ILE A 233 -6.09 6.73 0.57
C ILE A 233 -6.85 5.62 -0.17
N ALA A 234 -7.76 5.98 -1.07
CA ALA A 234 -8.47 5.01 -1.90
C ALA A 234 -7.53 4.27 -2.86
N MET A 235 -6.73 4.98 -3.65
CA MET A 235 -5.75 4.36 -4.55
C MET A 235 -4.74 3.50 -3.78
N PHE A 236 -4.26 3.96 -2.62
CA PHE A 236 -3.37 3.21 -1.74
C PHE A 236 -4.02 1.90 -1.27
N GLY A 237 -5.27 1.98 -0.80
CA GLY A 237 -6.04 0.80 -0.40
C GLY A 237 -6.26 -0.17 -1.55
N VAL A 238 -6.61 0.32 -2.74
CA VAL A 238 -6.82 -0.55 -3.92
C VAL A 238 -5.53 -1.25 -4.31
N VAL A 239 -4.45 -0.50 -4.54
CA VAL A 239 -3.18 -1.04 -5.05
C VAL A 239 -2.58 -2.11 -4.13
N ARG A 240 -2.79 -2.01 -2.82
CA ARG A 240 -2.28 -2.99 -1.85
C ARG A 240 -3.21 -4.20 -1.62
N ARG A 241 -4.51 -4.05 -1.89
CA ARG A 241 -5.53 -5.06 -1.55
C ARG A 241 -6.11 -5.79 -2.75
N ILE A 242 -6.02 -5.24 -3.96
CA ILE A 242 -6.71 -5.79 -5.15
C ILE A 242 -6.12 -7.11 -5.64
N THR A 243 -4.83 -7.35 -5.40
CA THR A 243 -4.17 -8.63 -5.74
C THR A 243 -4.30 -9.69 -4.65
N VAL A 244 -4.95 -9.35 -3.52
CA VAL A 244 -5.13 -10.29 -2.41
C VAL A 244 -6.18 -11.32 -2.80
N GLU A 245 -5.82 -12.59 -2.68
CA GLU A 245 -6.69 -13.72 -3.03
C GLU A 245 -7.97 -13.73 -2.16
N GLY A 246 -9.01 -14.39 -2.69
CA GLY A 246 -10.38 -14.32 -2.16
C GLY A 246 -11.07 -12.97 -2.39
N GLY A 247 -10.32 -11.89 -2.59
CA GLY A 247 -10.84 -10.56 -2.87
C GLY A 247 -11.50 -10.41 -4.24
N MET A 248 -12.39 -9.44 -4.33
CA MET A 248 -12.96 -8.99 -5.59
C MET A 248 -11.84 -8.56 -6.54
N TYR A 249 -11.97 -8.95 -7.81
CA TYR A 249 -11.10 -8.56 -8.91
C TYR A 249 -9.67 -9.11 -8.89
N ALA A 250 -9.28 -9.93 -7.91
CA ALA A 250 -7.93 -10.49 -7.82
C ALA A 250 -7.49 -11.21 -9.11
N SER A 251 -8.39 -12.00 -9.71
CA SER A 251 -8.12 -12.71 -10.98
C SER A 251 -7.92 -11.76 -12.17
N GLY A 252 -8.57 -10.60 -12.17
CA GLY A 252 -8.46 -9.61 -13.25
C GLY A 252 -7.17 -8.79 -13.22
N VAL A 253 -6.39 -8.89 -12.14
CA VAL A 253 -5.07 -8.25 -11.99
C VAL A 253 -3.94 -9.28 -11.80
N ALA A 254 -4.18 -10.53 -12.14
CA ALA A 254 -3.26 -11.64 -11.87
C ALA A 254 -1.89 -11.51 -12.57
N ASN A 255 -1.78 -10.77 -13.68
CA ASN A 255 -0.49 -10.49 -14.31
C ASN A 255 0.18 -9.28 -13.62
N THR A 256 0.95 -9.60 -12.58
CA THR A 256 1.63 -8.63 -11.70
C THR A 256 3.03 -8.26 -12.19
N ASN A 257 3.57 -8.95 -13.20
CA ASN A 257 4.91 -8.70 -13.71
C ASN A 257 4.90 -7.57 -14.75
N PHE A 258 5.73 -6.55 -14.53
CA PHE A 258 5.88 -5.42 -15.44
C PHE A 258 7.32 -4.97 -15.52
N LEU A 259 7.89 -4.97 -16.73
CA LEU A 259 9.31 -4.63 -16.96
C LEU A 259 10.29 -5.43 -16.09
N GLY A 260 9.96 -6.69 -15.78
CA GLY A 260 10.76 -7.55 -14.90
C GLY A 260 10.57 -7.30 -13.39
N ILE A 261 9.62 -6.45 -13.01
CA ILE A 261 9.29 -6.13 -11.62
C ILE A 261 7.97 -6.81 -11.26
N ASN A 262 7.94 -7.54 -10.15
CA ASN A 262 6.69 -8.07 -9.60
C ASN A 262 6.00 -6.99 -8.76
N LEU A 263 4.87 -6.49 -9.23
CA LEU A 263 4.14 -5.41 -8.58
C LEU A 263 3.41 -5.84 -7.30
N ALA A 264 3.08 -7.12 -7.16
CA ALA A 264 2.48 -7.65 -5.93
C ALA A 264 3.50 -7.81 -4.79
N ASN A 265 4.81 -7.69 -5.09
CA ASN A 265 5.84 -7.71 -4.06
C ASN A 265 5.80 -6.43 -3.20
N GLN A 266 5.69 -6.62 -1.89
CA GLN A 266 5.68 -5.53 -0.90
C GLN A 266 7.09 -5.20 -0.37
N GLN A 267 8.09 -6.05 -0.55
CA GLN A 267 9.45 -5.84 -0.02
C GLN A 267 10.52 -6.30 -1.02
N ASP A 268 10.61 -5.58 -2.14
CA ASP A 268 11.50 -5.94 -3.24
C ASP A 268 12.89 -5.30 -3.13
N GLY A 269 13.52 -5.40 -1.96
CA GLY A 269 14.89 -4.97 -1.66
C GLY A 269 15.47 -3.86 -2.56
N ILE A 270 16.38 -4.22 -3.46
CA ILE A 270 17.06 -3.25 -4.36
C ILE A 270 16.10 -2.61 -5.37
N ILE A 271 15.18 -3.38 -5.95
CA ILE A 271 14.21 -2.88 -6.93
C ILE A 271 13.29 -1.84 -6.26
N GLY A 272 12.79 -2.15 -5.08
CA GLY A 272 12.00 -1.23 -4.25
C GLY A 272 12.76 0.05 -3.95
N MET A 273 14.07 -0.02 -3.63
CA MET A 273 14.90 1.18 -3.43
C MET A 273 15.03 2.03 -4.69
N VAL A 274 15.22 1.40 -5.86
CA VAL A 274 15.28 2.11 -7.15
C VAL A 274 13.96 2.80 -7.44
N LEU A 275 12.82 2.10 -7.28
CA LEU A 275 11.49 2.67 -7.47
C LEU A 275 11.20 3.83 -6.50
N ALA A 276 11.52 3.66 -5.22
CA ALA A 276 11.41 4.72 -4.22
C ALA A 276 12.28 5.94 -4.58
N GLY A 277 13.50 5.72 -5.06
CA GLY A 277 14.37 6.76 -5.58
C GLY A 277 13.77 7.51 -6.77
N LEU A 278 13.14 6.81 -7.71
CA LEU A 278 12.43 7.42 -8.85
C LEU A 278 11.21 8.25 -8.40
N VAL A 279 10.43 7.76 -7.44
CA VAL A 279 9.32 8.53 -6.83
C VAL A 279 9.87 9.80 -6.18
N GLY A 280 10.91 9.69 -5.35
CA GLY A 280 11.53 10.83 -4.70
C GLY A 280 12.08 11.86 -5.69
N ALA A 281 12.78 11.41 -6.74
CA ALA A 281 13.32 12.26 -7.78
C ALA A 281 12.23 13.00 -8.57
N THR A 282 11.19 12.29 -8.99
CA THR A 282 10.06 12.89 -9.74
C THR A 282 9.26 13.87 -8.89
N MET A 283 9.00 13.55 -7.62
CA MET A 283 8.36 14.50 -6.70
C MET A 283 9.24 15.72 -6.41
N PHE A 284 10.55 15.55 -6.27
CA PHE A 284 11.47 16.67 -6.08
C PHE A 284 11.48 17.61 -7.30
N ILE A 285 11.46 17.06 -8.51
CA ILE A 285 11.34 17.85 -9.74
C ILE A 285 10.02 18.63 -9.75
N LEU A 286 8.89 17.97 -9.45
CA LEU A 286 7.59 18.64 -9.33
C LEU A 286 7.61 19.77 -8.30
N GLN A 287 8.23 19.53 -7.13
CA GLN A 287 8.36 20.54 -6.09
C GLN A 287 9.20 21.73 -6.56
N LYS A 288 10.31 21.48 -7.27
CA LYS A 288 11.16 22.53 -7.85
C LYS A 288 10.41 23.38 -8.88
N ILE A 289 9.57 22.76 -9.69
CA ILE A 289 8.74 23.47 -10.68
C ILE A 289 7.68 24.30 -9.95
N SER A 290 6.95 23.71 -8.99
CA SER A 290 5.91 24.38 -8.21
C SER A 290 6.44 25.56 -7.39
N MET A 291 7.67 25.45 -6.86
CA MET A 291 8.32 26.51 -6.09
C MET A 291 9.01 27.60 -6.92
N LYS A 292 8.96 27.53 -8.26
CA LYS A 292 9.62 28.51 -9.11
C LYS A 292 8.98 29.89 -8.91
N LYS A 293 9.65 30.74 -8.13
CA LYS A 293 9.15 32.08 -7.80
C LYS A 293 8.91 32.88 -9.08
N PRO A 294 7.73 33.51 -9.23
CA PRO A 294 7.46 34.37 -10.37
C PRO A 294 8.39 35.58 -10.39
N SER A 295 8.69 36.12 -11.58
CA SER A 295 9.76 37.10 -11.81
C SER A 295 9.67 38.35 -10.93
N TYR A 296 8.47 38.76 -10.52
CA TYR A 296 8.25 39.91 -9.62
C TYR A 296 8.73 39.66 -8.17
N ALA A 297 8.80 38.41 -7.72
CA ALA A 297 9.25 38.05 -6.36
C ALA A 297 10.77 37.93 -6.22
N LYS A 298 11.52 37.92 -7.34
CA LYS A 298 12.99 37.84 -7.33
C LYS A 298 13.66 39.14 -6.87
N ASN A 299 12.98 40.28 -7.03
CA ASN A 299 13.55 41.61 -6.78
C ASN A 299 13.18 42.18 -5.39
N THR A 300 12.06 41.74 -4.79
CA THR A 300 11.56 42.23 -3.49
C THR A 300 12.37 41.69 -2.30
N ALA A 301 12.81 40.43 -2.35
CA ALA A 301 13.54 39.77 -1.25
C ALA A 301 14.92 40.38 -0.94
N LYS A 302 15.52 41.11 -1.88
CA LYS A 302 16.83 41.76 -1.68
C LYS A 302 16.77 43.06 -0.87
N HIS A 303 15.60 43.69 -0.74
CA HIS A 303 15.48 45.03 -0.17
C HIS A 303 14.89 45.09 1.25
N ASN A 304 14.28 44.00 1.76
CA ASN A 304 13.72 44.01 3.13
C ASN A 304 13.67 42.59 3.74
N PRO A 305 14.70 42.16 4.48
CA PRO A 305 14.72 40.84 5.12
C PRO A 305 13.78 40.83 6.35
N ASN A 306 12.62 40.18 6.22
CA ASN A 306 11.74 39.90 7.36
C ASN A 306 12.00 38.47 7.89
N PRO A 307 12.47 38.30 9.15
CA PRO A 307 12.72 36.99 9.75
C PRO A 307 11.50 36.07 9.75
N GLN A 308 10.29 36.64 9.87
CA GLN A 308 9.04 35.87 9.94
C GLN A 308 8.60 35.33 8.57
N ALA A 309 8.87 36.09 7.50
CA ALA A 309 8.64 35.62 6.12
C ALA A 309 9.64 34.52 5.75
N GLU A 310 10.90 34.67 6.17
CA GLU A 310 11.94 33.67 5.95
C GLU A 310 11.65 32.37 6.71
N GLN A 311 11.18 32.46 7.96
CA GLN A 311 10.74 31.31 8.74
C GLN A 311 9.58 30.59 8.05
N THR A 312 8.61 31.32 7.52
CA THR A 312 7.48 30.71 6.78
C THR A 312 7.95 29.97 5.52
N GLU A 313 8.87 30.56 4.75
CA GLU A 313 9.46 29.90 3.57
C GLU A 313 10.26 28.65 3.95
N LYS A 314 11.04 28.71 5.04
CA LYS A 314 11.77 27.55 5.57
C LYS A 314 10.82 26.42 6.00
N THR A 315 9.74 26.74 6.70
CA THR A 315 8.71 25.76 7.10
C THR A 315 8.07 25.11 5.88
N MET A 316 7.69 25.89 4.85
CA MET A 316 7.10 25.34 3.62
C MET A 316 8.07 24.40 2.89
N LYS A 317 9.36 24.77 2.80
CA LYS A 317 10.40 23.90 2.23
C LYS A 317 10.59 22.63 3.04
N PHE A 318 10.66 22.75 4.36
CA PHE A 318 10.80 21.60 5.26
C PHE A 318 9.64 20.62 5.08
N VAL A 319 8.39 21.09 5.16
CA VAL A 319 7.19 20.25 4.98
C VAL A 319 7.20 19.57 3.62
N SER A 320 7.54 20.30 2.56
CA SER A 320 7.58 19.72 1.22
C SER A 320 8.64 18.63 1.05
N TYR A 321 9.88 18.86 1.51
CA TYR A 321 10.94 17.86 1.40
C TYR A 321 10.70 16.68 2.33
N PHE A 322 10.13 16.93 3.51
CA PHE A 322 9.67 15.88 4.40
C PHE A 322 8.62 14.99 3.72
N MET A 323 7.63 15.58 3.04
CA MET A 323 6.63 14.83 2.28
C MET A 323 7.26 14.01 1.14
N VAL A 324 8.24 14.56 0.42
CA VAL A 324 8.97 13.80 -0.62
C VAL A 324 9.67 12.58 -0.03
N VAL A 325 10.39 12.75 1.09
CA VAL A 325 11.08 11.64 1.77
C VAL A 325 10.08 10.61 2.31
N MET A 326 8.99 11.06 2.94
CA MET A 326 7.93 10.19 3.43
C MET A 326 7.28 9.37 2.32
N MET A 327 7.01 9.99 1.16
CA MET A 327 6.39 9.31 0.03
C MET A 327 7.35 8.35 -0.68
N ALA A 328 8.64 8.70 -0.76
CA ALA A 328 9.66 7.77 -1.22
C ALA A 328 9.76 6.55 -0.28
N PHE A 329 9.75 6.77 1.03
CA PHE A 329 9.73 5.69 2.02
C PHE A 329 8.45 4.85 1.97
N ALA A 330 7.28 5.46 1.80
CA ALA A 330 6.03 4.73 1.62
C ALA A 330 6.08 3.86 0.35
N SER A 331 6.65 4.39 -0.74
CA SER A 331 6.82 3.68 -2.01
C SER A 331 7.79 2.50 -1.92
N TYR A 332 8.75 2.53 -0.99
CA TYR A 332 9.64 1.40 -0.73
C TYR A 332 8.88 0.17 -0.19
N GLN A 333 7.71 0.35 0.42
CA GLN A 333 6.90 -0.73 1.00
C GLN A 333 5.98 -1.43 -0.01
N SER A 334 5.94 -0.99 -1.28
CA SER A 334 5.16 -1.66 -2.32
C SER A 334 5.56 -1.19 -3.70
N ASN A 335 5.94 -2.13 -4.57
CA ASN A 335 6.28 -1.84 -5.95
C ASN A 335 5.10 -1.22 -6.72
N ALA A 336 3.90 -1.76 -6.53
CA ALA A 336 2.70 -1.22 -7.17
C ALA A 336 2.40 0.21 -6.69
N LEU A 337 2.62 0.51 -5.41
CA LEU A 337 2.44 1.87 -4.88
C LEU A 337 3.46 2.84 -5.49
N ALA A 338 4.71 2.43 -5.63
CA ALA A 338 5.73 3.23 -6.28
C ALA A 338 5.36 3.53 -7.74
N LEU A 339 4.84 2.52 -8.46
CA LEU A 339 4.43 2.69 -9.85
C LEU A 339 3.24 3.65 -10.00
N TYR A 340 2.25 3.56 -9.11
CA TYR A 340 1.16 4.54 -9.01
C TYR A 340 1.70 5.96 -8.86
N TRP A 341 2.66 6.18 -7.96
CA TRP A 341 3.24 7.51 -7.76
C TRP A 341 4.02 7.99 -8.97
N ILE A 342 4.79 7.12 -9.64
CA ILE A 342 5.52 7.46 -10.85
C ILE A 342 4.54 7.92 -11.95
N PHE A 343 3.49 7.14 -12.23
CA PHE A 343 2.48 7.54 -13.21
C PHE A 343 1.76 8.82 -12.83
N GLY A 344 1.40 8.96 -11.56
CA GLY A 344 0.79 10.18 -11.04
C GLY A 344 1.69 11.41 -11.19
N ASN A 345 2.99 11.26 -10.93
CA ASN A 345 3.95 12.36 -11.07
C ASN A 345 4.17 12.73 -12.55
N ILE A 346 4.24 11.75 -13.45
CA ILE A 346 4.30 11.98 -14.90
C ILE A 346 3.05 12.73 -15.37
N TYR A 347 1.86 12.33 -14.93
CA TYR A 347 0.62 13.05 -15.21
C TYR A 347 0.68 14.51 -14.72
N SER A 348 1.14 14.72 -13.48
CA SER A 348 1.31 16.08 -12.93
C SER A 348 2.31 16.91 -13.72
N LEU A 349 3.43 16.32 -14.17
CA LEU A 349 4.40 17.01 -14.99
C LEU A 349 3.77 17.46 -16.31
N GLY A 350 3.04 16.57 -16.99
CA GLY A 350 2.29 16.91 -18.20
C GLY A 350 1.20 17.95 -17.99
N GLN A 351 0.61 18.03 -16.79
CA GLN A 351 -0.35 19.08 -16.42
C GLN A 351 0.32 20.44 -16.13
N THR A 352 1.56 20.43 -15.63
CA THR A 352 2.24 21.64 -15.13
C THR A 352 3.09 22.33 -16.20
N MET A 353 3.56 21.57 -17.20
CA MET A 353 4.22 22.08 -18.42
C MET A 353 3.17 22.58 -19.41
#